data_AF-A0A970LHF5-F1
#
_entry.id   AF-A0A970LHF5-F1
#
_cell.length_a   1.000
_cell.length_b   1.000
_cell.length_c   1.000
_cell.angle_alpha   90.00
_cell.angle_beta   90.00
_cell.angle_gamma   90.00
#
_symmetry.space_group_name_H-M   'P 1'
#
loop_
_entity.id
_entity.type
_entity.pdbx_description
1 polymer ?
#
loop_
_entity_poly.entity_id
_entity_poly.type
_entity_poly.pdbx_seq_one_letter_code
_entity_poly.pdbx_strand_id
1 'polypeptide(L)'
;MNENVFMVTSFLKEFVNVGAKRIIALNDYDYSRLIENLNISNKVELISSPINNKEEMEKIIEDEQKFYEHILIEIGEVLNTENGVSYSTNEWEILLGDWLTNYISNMHMRYLEIKQALEQYGGAKAYVLDESCYRRYKDTLDYISDKEDALFILQQYSVIIRALNIDYEPIIYINDRNKKEIRRKWHQLKKFSFRSSVWTRYIRKKILTKRVSVANCNGYKKAVMVNIRFGKDNIKKMIKIAKGSIGNITINRKCSISAPYNYERRNKILLNSGATEFERIMRNSIMSDLPICFLEGFGEILEELKTYKNINTEVIFSQVAIGVYQDFALWIISQRRKGSLLIGMQHAANSNVYSRFDWVEERLSDCFITWGWGDTKDNRLILPVINFHNKEIQNTPRQNRILLPQSHTRVYFDSMYYG
;
A
#
# COMPACT_ATOMS: atom_id res chain seq x y z
N MET A 1 0.07 21.83 32.37
CA MET A 1 -0.32 21.11 31.13
C MET A 1 -1.79 21.38 30.88
N ASN A 2 -2.19 21.63 29.63
CA ASN A 2 -3.56 21.99 29.27
C ASN A 2 -4.48 20.76 29.39
N GLU A 3 -4.96 20.44 30.60
CA GLU A 3 -5.92 19.35 30.89
C GLU A 3 -7.26 19.49 30.13
N ASN A 4 -7.42 20.52 29.30
CA ASN A 4 -8.65 20.89 28.62
C ASN A 4 -8.69 20.47 27.13
N VAL A 5 -7.58 20.00 26.54
CA VAL A 5 -7.47 19.71 25.10
C VAL A 5 -7.20 18.22 24.87
N PHE A 6 -8.07 17.57 24.10
CA PHE A 6 -7.97 16.15 23.77
C PHE A 6 -7.85 15.94 22.25
N MET A 7 -6.88 15.16 21.81
CA MET A 7 -6.64 14.85 20.41
C MET A 7 -7.29 13.53 20.02
N VAL A 8 -8.07 13.53 18.94
CA VAL A 8 -8.74 12.36 18.38
C VAL A 8 -8.04 11.97 17.08
N THR A 9 -7.60 10.71 17.04
CA THR A 9 -6.75 10.12 16.00
C THR A 9 -7.45 8.99 15.24
N SER A 10 -8.72 8.71 15.56
CA SER A 10 -9.51 7.64 14.95
C SER A 10 -11.00 7.89 15.07
N PHE A 11 -11.79 7.29 14.17
CA PHE A 11 -13.26 7.28 14.25
C PHE A 11 -13.83 6.20 15.20
N LEU A 12 -12.97 5.49 15.92
CA LEU A 12 -13.39 4.54 16.94
C LEU A 12 -13.85 5.30 18.19
N LYS A 13 -15.12 5.16 18.55
CA LYS A 13 -15.73 5.84 19.70
C LYS A 13 -14.99 5.56 21.03
N GLU A 14 -14.37 4.39 21.15
CA GLU A 14 -13.59 3.99 22.32
C GLU A 14 -12.35 4.87 22.52
N PHE A 15 -11.90 5.55 21.46
CA PHE A 15 -10.71 6.40 21.43
C PHE A 15 -11.05 7.90 21.50
N VAL A 16 -12.26 8.24 21.95
CA VAL A 16 -12.73 9.63 22.12
C VAL A 16 -13.05 9.92 23.58
N ASN A 17 -12.42 10.94 24.15
CA ASN A 17 -12.81 11.47 25.46
C ASN A 17 -13.91 12.54 25.33
N VAL A 18 -15.17 12.11 25.42
CA VAL A 18 -16.35 13.01 25.38
C VAL A 18 -16.40 14.03 26.54
N GLY A 19 -15.69 13.73 27.64
CA GLY A 19 -15.58 14.60 28.81
C GLY A 19 -14.62 15.77 28.62
N ALA A 20 -13.78 15.75 27.58
CA ALA A 20 -12.87 16.85 27.27
C ALA A 20 -13.63 18.17 27.03
N LYS A 21 -12.99 19.30 27.35
CA LYS A 21 -13.56 20.63 27.10
C LYS A 21 -13.40 21.03 25.64
N ARG A 22 -12.26 20.71 25.05
CA ARG A 22 -11.93 20.93 23.64
C ARG A 22 -11.38 19.64 23.04
N ILE A 23 -11.82 19.31 21.84
CA ILE A 23 -11.42 18.12 21.10
C ILE A 23 -10.82 18.58 19.76
N ILE A 24 -9.62 18.12 19.44
CA ILE A 24 -8.97 18.36 18.15
C ILE A 24 -9.05 17.07 17.35
N ALA A 25 -9.64 17.12 16.16
CA ALA A 25 -9.74 15.98 15.27
C ALA A 25 -8.77 16.15 14.08
N LEU A 26 -7.90 15.15 13.90
CA LEU A 26 -6.83 15.16 12.87
C LEU A 26 -7.36 14.77 11.49
N ASN A 27 -6.77 15.28 10.40
CA ASN A 27 -7.39 15.38 9.07
C ASN A 27 -7.50 14.05 8.27
N ASP A 28 -7.23 12.91 8.89
CA ASP A 28 -7.31 11.58 8.26
C ASP A 28 -8.75 11.07 8.01
N TYR A 29 -9.77 11.74 8.56
CA TYR A 29 -11.16 11.23 8.54
C TYR A 29 -12.25 12.27 8.38
N ASP A 30 -13.37 11.83 7.81
CA ASP A 30 -14.66 12.46 7.99
C ASP A 30 -15.26 12.07 9.35
N TYR A 31 -15.10 12.96 10.34
CA TYR A 31 -15.65 12.78 11.68
C TYR A 31 -17.13 13.13 11.79
N SER A 32 -17.80 13.61 10.74
CA SER A 32 -19.15 14.18 10.83
C SER A 32 -20.13 13.24 11.53
N ARG A 33 -20.12 11.96 11.15
CA ARG A 33 -20.97 10.93 11.78
C ARG A 33 -20.61 10.65 13.23
N LEU A 34 -19.32 10.63 13.57
CA LEU A 34 -18.87 10.38 14.94
C LEU A 34 -19.27 11.55 15.85
N ILE A 35 -19.04 12.77 15.37
CA ILE A 35 -19.37 14.02 16.06
C ILE A 35 -20.87 14.10 16.34
N GLU A 36 -21.71 13.78 15.34
CA GLU A 36 -23.17 13.74 15.47
C GLU A 36 -23.60 12.68 16.48
N ASN A 37 -23.11 11.45 16.36
CA ASN A 37 -23.49 10.34 17.25
C ASN A 37 -23.09 10.56 18.72
N LEU A 38 -21.96 11.24 18.96
CA LEU A 38 -21.48 11.54 20.31
C LEU A 38 -22.01 12.88 20.85
N ASN A 39 -22.70 13.67 20.03
CA ASN A 39 -23.22 14.99 20.37
C ASN A 39 -22.14 15.93 20.94
N ILE A 40 -21.00 16.02 20.23
CA ILE A 40 -19.82 16.81 20.65
C ILE A 40 -19.44 17.95 19.69
N SER A 41 -20.35 18.32 18.78
CA SER A 41 -20.06 19.32 17.71
C SER A 41 -19.57 20.66 18.25
N ASN A 42 -20.04 21.10 19.41
CA ASN A 42 -19.63 22.35 20.05
C ASN A 42 -18.23 22.32 20.68
N LYS A 43 -17.58 21.15 20.72
CA LYS A 43 -16.26 20.95 21.32
C LYS A 43 -15.17 20.60 20.31
N VAL A 44 -15.55 20.20 19.10
CA VAL A 44 -14.64 19.63 18.11
C VAL A 44 -14.14 20.70 17.16
N GLU A 45 -12.82 20.83 17.05
CA GLU A 45 -12.12 21.64 16.06
C GLU A 45 -11.36 20.68 15.13
N LEU A 46 -11.62 20.79 13.82
CA LEU A 46 -10.90 20.03 12.81
C LEU A 46 -9.59 20.76 12.49
N ILE A 47 -8.47 20.03 12.52
CA ILE A 47 -7.21 20.60 12.08
C ILE A 47 -7.21 20.75 10.56
N SER A 48 -6.70 21.88 10.07
CA SER A 48 -6.41 22.03 8.65
C SER A 48 -5.32 21.05 8.21
N SER A 49 -5.31 20.72 6.91
CA SER A 49 -4.18 20.00 6.31
C SER A 49 -2.85 20.69 6.65
N PRO A 50 -1.77 19.93 6.95
CA PRO A 50 -0.44 20.49 7.12
C PRO A 50 0.17 20.95 5.78
N ILE A 51 -0.44 20.58 4.65
CA ILE A 51 -0.04 20.97 3.31
C ILE A 51 -0.97 22.06 2.80
N ASN A 52 -0.45 23.27 2.63
CA ASN A 52 -1.24 24.44 2.19
C ASN A 52 -1.15 24.68 0.68
N ASN A 53 -0.04 24.29 0.06
CA ASN A 53 0.22 24.56 -1.35
C ASN A 53 1.10 23.47 -2.00
N LYS A 54 1.27 23.60 -3.32
CA LYS A 54 2.04 22.64 -4.12
C LYS A 54 3.52 22.61 -3.77
N GLU A 55 4.14 23.75 -3.49
CA GLU A 55 5.58 23.84 -3.19
C GLU A 55 5.90 23.14 -1.86
N GLU A 56 5.05 23.30 -0.84
CA GLU A 56 5.16 22.57 0.43
C GLU A 56 5.02 21.05 0.22
N MET A 57 4.08 20.62 -0.63
CA MET A 57 3.91 19.21 -0.97
C MET A 57 5.14 18.64 -1.67
N GLU A 58 5.71 19.37 -2.63
CA GLU A 58 6.92 18.98 -3.35
C GLU A 58 8.10 18.83 -2.39
N LYS A 59 8.30 19.78 -1.48
CA LYS A 59 9.35 19.70 -0.46
C LYS A 59 9.18 18.49 0.46
N ILE A 60 7.96 18.22 0.92
CA ILE A 60 7.66 17.03 1.73
C ILE A 60 8.02 15.75 0.97
N ILE A 61 7.65 15.66 -0.31
CA ILE A 61 7.98 14.50 -1.15
C ILE A 61 9.49 14.36 -1.33
N GLU A 62 10.22 15.45 -1.57
CA GLU A 62 11.69 15.42 -1.67
C GLU A 62 12.35 14.93 -0.38
N ASP A 63 11.89 15.38 0.77
CA ASP A 63 12.44 14.97 2.06
C ASP A 63 12.12 13.50 2.36
N GLU A 64 10.92 13.02 2.02
CA GLU A 64 10.56 11.60 2.07
C GLU A 64 11.44 10.74 1.16
N GLN A 65 11.74 11.21 -0.06
CA GLN A 65 12.60 10.50 -1.02
C GLN A 65 14.05 10.42 -0.55
N LYS A 66 14.60 11.52 -0.02
CA LYS A 66 15.96 11.51 0.58
C LYS A 66 16.04 10.53 1.75
N PHE A 67 15.04 10.53 2.62
CA PHE A 67 15.01 9.58 3.73
C PHE A 67 14.87 8.13 3.22
N TYR A 68 14.00 7.90 2.23
CA TYR A 68 13.80 6.61 1.59
C TYR A 68 15.13 6.02 1.09
N GLU A 69 15.94 6.80 0.38
CA GLU A 69 17.19 6.31 -0.22
C GLU A 69 18.19 5.83 0.84
N HIS A 70 18.32 6.58 1.94
CA HIS A 70 19.19 6.20 3.04
C HIS A 70 18.67 4.97 3.79
N ILE A 71 17.39 4.96 4.15
CA ILE A 71 16.82 3.89 4.97
C ILE A 71 16.70 2.57 4.19
N LEU A 72 16.51 2.62 2.87
CA LEU A 72 16.47 1.43 2.01
C LEU A 72 17.79 0.67 2.02
N ILE A 73 18.93 1.38 1.92
CA ILE A 73 20.27 0.77 1.96
C ILE A 73 20.44 0.02 3.28
N GLU A 74 20.16 0.71 4.37
CA GLU A 74 20.37 0.19 5.71
C GLU A 74 19.47 -1.01 6.04
N ILE A 75 18.17 -0.91 5.73
CA ILE A 75 17.24 -2.03 5.89
C ILE A 75 17.65 -3.19 4.98
N GLY A 76 18.09 -2.93 3.76
CA GLY A 76 18.58 -3.96 2.84
C GLY A 76 19.77 -4.75 3.40
N GLU A 77 20.74 -4.06 4.02
CA GLU A 77 21.90 -4.69 4.66
C GLU A 77 21.50 -5.54 5.87
N VAL A 78 20.61 -5.01 6.71
CA VAL A 78 20.04 -5.76 7.84
C VAL A 78 19.32 -7.02 7.35
N LEU A 79 18.46 -6.89 6.33
CA LEU A 79 17.69 -8.02 5.81
C LEU A 79 18.56 -9.05 5.08
N ASN A 80 19.64 -8.63 4.43
CA ASN A 80 20.64 -9.55 3.91
C ASN A 80 21.25 -10.40 5.02
N THR A 81 21.67 -9.75 6.11
CA THR A 81 22.26 -10.41 7.27
C THR A 81 21.28 -11.37 7.93
N GLU A 82 20.07 -10.89 8.20
CA GLU A 82 19.01 -11.65 8.88
C GLU A 82 18.49 -12.84 8.07
N ASN A 83 18.46 -12.74 6.74
CA ASN A 83 17.95 -13.80 5.87
C ASN A 83 19.06 -14.67 5.25
N GLY A 84 20.33 -14.35 5.49
CA GLY A 84 21.46 -15.07 4.89
C GLY A 84 21.49 -14.96 3.35
N VAL A 85 21.13 -13.80 2.82
CA VAL A 85 21.09 -13.51 1.38
C VAL A 85 21.98 -12.33 1.01
N SER A 86 22.22 -12.15 -0.28
CA SER A 86 23.08 -11.10 -0.82
C SER A 86 22.36 -10.35 -1.96
N TYR A 87 21.27 -9.69 -1.63
CA TYR A 87 20.55 -8.80 -2.55
C TYR A 87 21.16 -7.40 -2.54
N SER A 88 21.31 -6.81 -3.72
CA SER A 88 21.70 -5.41 -3.89
C SER A 88 20.60 -4.45 -3.43
N THR A 89 20.93 -3.17 -3.24
CA THR A 89 19.96 -2.13 -2.92
C THR A 89 18.82 -2.07 -3.93
N ASN A 90 19.11 -2.15 -5.24
CA ASN A 90 18.09 -2.15 -6.29
C ASN A 90 17.17 -3.38 -6.22
N GLU A 91 17.68 -4.53 -5.80
CA GLU A 91 16.87 -5.75 -5.62
C GLU A 91 15.97 -5.63 -4.37
N TRP A 92 16.49 -5.03 -3.30
CA TRP A 92 15.66 -4.68 -2.15
C TRP A 92 14.61 -3.63 -2.49
N GLU A 93 14.94 -2.68 -3.35
CA GLU A 93 13.98 -1.69 -3.85
C GLU A 93 12.81 -2.36 -4.58
N ILE A 94 13.09 -3.36 -5.43
CA ILE A 94 12.05 -4.16 -6.10
C ILE A 94 11.15 -4.90 -5.09
N LEU A 95 11.71 -5.38 -3.97
CA LEU A 95 10.96 -6.15 -2.97
C LEU A 95 10.16 -5.30 -1.98
N LEU A 96 10.78 -4.23 -1.48
CA LEU A 96 10.32 -3.43 -0.34
C LEU A 96 9.74 -2.09 -0.77
N GLY A 97 10.09 -1.60 -1.96
CA GLY A 97 9.94 -0.19 -2.29
C GLY A 97 8.52 0.32 -2.18
N ASP A 98 7.53 -0.46 -2.63
CA ASP A 98 6.11 -0.11 -2.49
C ASP A 98 5.69 -0.01 -1.02
N TRP A 99 6.09 -0.97 -0.19
CA TRP A 99 5.78 -0.91 1.23
C TRP A 99 6.47 0.27 1.91
N LEU A 100 7.75 0.46 1.65
CA LEU A 100 8.59 1.47 2.29
C LEU A 100 8.09 2.88 1.98
N THR A 101 7.78 3.18 0.71
CA THR A 101 7.20 4.47 0.32
C THR A 101 5.87 4.72 1.01
N ASN A 102 4.96 3.73 1.01
CA ASN A 102 3.67 3.88 1.70
C ASN A 102 3.85 4.05 3.22
N TYR A 103 4.79 3.33 3.84
CA TYR A 103 5.07 3.45 5.26
C TYR A 103 5.61 4.84 5.62
N ILE A 104 6.63 5.32 4.90
CA ILE A 104 7.23 6.65 5.10
C ILE A 104 6.18 7.74 4.93
N SER A 105 5.47 7.76 3.81
CA SER A 105 4.45 8.76 3.53
C SER A 105 3.35 8.78 4.59
N ASN A 106 2.85 7.62 4.98
CA ASN A 106 1.77 7.52 5.96
C ASN A 106 2.20 7.97 7.36
N MET A 107 3.42 7.64 7.77
CA MET A 107 3.96 8.06 9.07
C MET A 107 4.30 9.56 9.08
N HIS A 108 4.84 10.07 7.97
CA HIS A 108 5.23 11.48 7.87
C HIS A 108 4.02 12.42 7.91
N MET A 109 2.97 12.12 7.15
CA MET A 109 1.74 12.92 7.17
C MET A 109 1.15 13.03 8.58
N ARG A 110 1.05 11.90 9.29
CA ARG A 110 0.53 11.85 10.66
C ARG A 110 1.41 12.57 11.67
N TYR A 111 2.73 12.49 11.48
CA TYR A 111 3.68 13.25 12.26
C TYR A 111 3.44 14.75 12.08
N LEU A 112 3.31 15.23 10.84
CA LEU A 112 3.06 16.65 10.55
C LEU A 112 1.73 17.13 11.15
N GLU A 113 0.66 16.33 11.05
CA GLU A 113 -0.64 16.66 11.66
C GLU A 113 -0.55 16.78 13.19
N ILE A 114 0.15 15.86 13.85
CA ILE A 114 0.39 15.96 15.30
C ILE A 114 1.21 17.21 15.63
N LYS A 115 2.27 17.51 14.88
CA LYS A 115 3.11 18.70 15.12
C LYS A 115 2.30 19.99 14.99
N GLN A 116 1.51 20.12 13.93
CA GLN A 116 0.62 21.26 13.72
C GLN A 116 -0.38 21.41 14.88
N ALA A 117 -0.96 20.30 15.37
CA ALA A 117 -1.88 20.33 16.50
C ALA A 117 -1.18 20.80 17.79
N LEU A 118 0.03 20.32 18.05
CA LEU A 118 0.79 20.73 19.23
C LEU A 118 1.22 22.19 19.17
N GLU A 119 1.62 22.69 18.00
CA GLU A 119 2.00 24.09 17.78
C GLU A 119 0.81 25.04 17.99
N GLN A 120 -0.36 24.69 17.47
CA GLN A 120 -1.55 25.54 17.56
C GLN A 120 -2.17 25.57 18.98
N TYR A 121 -2.08 24.48 19.74
CA TYR A 121 -2.81 24.34 21.00
C TYR A 121 -1.92 24.20 22.26
N GLY A 122 -0.59 24.11 22.09
CA GLY A 122 0.40 24.08 23.17
C GLY A 122 0.45 22.76 23.95
N GLY A 123 -0.18 21.70 23.43
CA GLY A 123 -0.24 20.36 24.03
C GLY A 123 -1.64 19.75 23.99
N ALA A 124 -1.71 18.41 24.02
CA ALA A 124 -2.95 17.66 24.08
C ALA A 124 -2.75 16.31 24.78
N LYS A 125 -3.83 15.76 25.35
CA LYS A 125 -3.89 14.35 25.74
C LYS A 125 -4.52 13.53 24.61
N ALA A 126 -4.10 12.28 24.42
CA ALA A 126 -4.71 11.36 23.46
C ALA A 126 -4.97 9.96 24.04
N TYR A 127 -5.88 9.22 23.43
CA TYR A 127 -5.95 7.78 23.63
C TYR A 127 -5.15 7.09 22.53
N VAL A 128 -4.31 6.14 22.94
CA VAL A 128 -3.47 5.36 22.02
C VAL A 128 -3.84 3.88 22.09
N LEU A 129 -3.73 3.20 20.96
CA LEU A 129 -3.88 1.75 20.92
C LEU A 129 -2.77 1.09 21.71
N ASP A 130 -3.11 0.18 22.61
CA ASP A 130 -2.12 -0.64 23.32
C ASP A 130 -1.29 -1.50 22.35
N GLU A 131 0.01 -1.66 22.61
CA GLU A 131 0.93 -2.37 21.72
C GLU A 131 0.56 -3.86 21.54
N SER A 132 -0.07 -4.47 22.55
CA SER A 132 -0.59 -5.84 22.46
C SER A 132 -1.68 -6.00 21.39
N CYS A 133 -2.30 -4.89 20.99
CA CYS A 133 -3.36 -4.84 19.98
C CYS A 133 -2.86 -4.48 18.58
N TYR A 134 -1.56 -4.25 18.40
CA TYR A 134 -0.99 -3.89 17.10
C TYR A 134 -1.18 -5.00 16.07
N ARG A 135 -1.69 -4.63 14.91
CA ARG A 135 -1.79 -5.52 13.75
C ARG A 135 -0.40 -5.75 13.19
N ARG A 136 -0.11 -7.03 12.91
CA ARG A 136 1.13 -7.46 12.26
C ARG A 136 0.80 -7.93 10.84
N TYR A 137 1.36 -7.21 9.87
CA TYR A 137 1.05 -7.42 8.46
C TYR A 137 1.87 -8.57 7.89
N LYS A 138 1.21 -9.43 7.11
CA LYS A 138 1.90 -10.58 6.52
C LYS A 138 2.79 -10.17 5.35
N ASP A 139 2.26 -9.33 4.46
CA ASP A 139 2.91 -8.89 3.24
C ASP A 139 2.53 -7.43 2.90
N THR A 140 3.15 -6.87 1.86
CA THR A 140 2.89 -5.50 1.39
C THR A 140 1.43 -5.31 1.00
N LEU A 141 0.83 -6.30 0.33
CA LEU A 141 -0.58 -6.24 -0.05
C LEU A 141 -1.50 -6.18 1.18
N ASP A 142 -1.21 -6.94 2.23
CA ASP A 142 -1.94 -6.89 3.50
C ASP A 142 -1.87 -5.51 4.15
N TYR A 143 -0.69 -4.90 4.18
CA TYR A 143 -0.47 -3.54 4.69
C TYR A 143 -1.27 -2.49 3.91
N ILE A 144 -1.11 -2.44 2.58
CA ILE A 144 -1.74 -1.44 1.73
C ILE A 144 -3.27 -1.63 1.67
N SER A 145 -3.77 -2.88 1.81
CA SER A 145 -5.22 -3.16 1.81
C SER A 145 -5.96 -2.54 2.99
N ASP A 146 -5.26 -2.25 4.09
CA ASP A 146 -5.85 -1.70 5.31
C ASP A 146 -5.60 -0.19 5.46
N LYS A 147 -5.14 0.50 4.41
CA LYS A 147 -4.78 1.93 4.47
C LYS A 147 -5.89 2.87 4.97
N GLU A 148 -7.16 2.47 4.80
CA GLU A 148 -8.36 3.20 5.24
C GLU A 148 -8.99 2.60 6.53
N ASP A 149 -8.42 1.54 7.11
CA ASP A 149 -8.94 0.89 8.32
C ASP A 149 -8.69 1.77 9.56
N ALA A 150 -9.72 1.95 10.39
CA ALA A 150 -9.68 2.74 11.62
C ALA A 150 -8.49 2.39 12.52
N LEU A 151 -8.28 1.08 12.68
CA LEU A 151 -7.29 0.54 13.59
C LEU A 151 -5.86 0.69 13.04
N PHE A 152 -5.71 0.60 11.71
CA PHE A 152 -4.42 0.81 11.04
C PHE A 152 -3.91 2.23 11.22
N ILE A 153 -4.77 3.21 10.97
CA ILE A 153 -4.44 4.63 11.13
C ILE A 153 -4.20 4.96 12.61
N LEU A 154 -5.08 4.48 13.50
CA LEU A 154 -4.91 4.65 14.95
C LEU A 154 -3.58 4.09 15.44
N GLN A 155 -3.17 2.90 14.98
CA GLN A 155 -1.88 2.31 15.35
C GLN A 155 -0.72 3.22 14.97
N GLN A 156 -0.73 3.82 13.78
CA GLN A 156 0.34 4.73 13.33
C GLN A 156 0.40 5.99 14.18
N TYR A 157 -0.75 6.62 14.46
CA TYR A 157 -0.80 7.73 15.42
C TYR A 157 -0.29 7.33 16.79
N SER A 158 -0.65 6.13 17.25
CA SER A 158 -0.25 5.59 18.55
C SER A 158 1.25 5.36 18.66
N VAL A 159 1.93 5.02 17.55
CA VAL A 159 3.39 4.93 17.47
C VAL A 159 4.01 6.33 17.60
N ILE A 160 3.52 7.30 16.84
CA ILE A 160 4.09 8.66 16.81
C ILE A 160 3.86 9.39 18.15
N ILE A 161 2.66 9.30 18.72
CA ILE A 161 2.31 9.93 20.01
C ILE A 161 3.22 9.44 21.13
N ARG A 162 3.47 8.12 21.20
CA ARG A 162 4.42 7.53 22.15
C ARG A 162 5.83 8.07 21.94
N ALA A 163 6.29 8.09 20.68
CA ALA A 163 7.65 8.50 20.36
C ALA A 163 7.90 10.00 20.62
N LEU A 164 6.86 10.84 20.51
CA LEU A 164 6.87 12.26 20.86
C LEU A 164 6.65 12.53 22.35
N ASN A 165 6.42 11.50 23.17
CA ASN A 165 6.14 11.61 24.60
C ASN A 165 5.00 12.61 24.93
N ILE A 166 3.96 12.60 24.09
CA ILE A 166 2.72 13.36 24.33
C ILE A 166 1.96 12.69 25.47
N ASP A 167 1.17 13.43 26.26
CA ASP A 167 0.34 12.82 27.29
C ASP A 167 -0.67 11.84 26.66
N TYR A 168 -0.64 10.57 27.08
CA TYR A 168 -1.50 9.55 26.50
C TYR A 168 -1.99 8.54 27.53
N GLU A 169 -3.10 7.88 27.18
CA GLU A 169 -3.63 6.73 27.91
C GLU A 169 -3.80 5.53 26.94
N PRO A 170 -3.16 4.38 27.22
CA PRO A 170 -3.27 3.21 26.36
C PRO A 170 -4.61 2.49 26.55
N ILE A 171 -5.25 2.14 25.44
CA ILE A 171 -6.51 1.39 25.43
C ILE A 171 -6.30 0.04 24.75
N ILE A 172 -6.65 -1.03 25.48
CA ILE A 172 -6.75 -2.38 24.93
C ILE A 172 -8.03 -2.46 24.11
N TYR A 173 -7.90 -2.63 22.80
CA TYR A 173 -9.04 -2.71 21.88
C TYR A 173 -9.24 -4.11 21.33
N ILE A 174 -10.28 -4.78 21.83
CA ILE A 174 -10.66 -6.11 21.37
C ILE A 174 -11.64 -5.97 20.20
N ASN A 175 -11.12 -5.99 18.97
CA ASN A 175 -11.95 -5.87 17.77
C ASN A 175 -12.78 -7.15 17.50
N ASP A 176 -14.06 -6.98 17.14
CA ASP A 176 -14.97 -8.02 16.65
C ASP A 176 -14.55 -8.67 15.30
N ARG A 177 -13.45 -8.22 14.64
CA ARG A 177 -12.87 -8.96 13.50
C ARG A 177 -12.47 -10.40 13.88
N ASN A 178 -12.09 -10.66 15.14
CA ASN A 178 -11.95 -12.03 15.66
C ASN A 178 -13.28 -12.81 15.55
N LYS A 179 -14.43 -12.18 15.80
CA LYS A 179 -15.75 -12.80 15.56
C LYS A 179 -16.09 -12.96 14.08
N LYS A 180 -15.62 -12.11 13.16
CA LYS A 180 -15.79 -12.32 11.70
C LYS A 180 -14.95 -13.50 11.21
N GLU A 181 -13.75 -13.70 11.75
CA GLU A 181 -12.90 -14.85 11.43
C GLU A 181 -13.48 -16.16 12.02
N ILE A 182 -14.01 -16.10 13.24
CA ILE A 182 -14.82 -17.16 13.85
C ILE A 182 -16.10 -17.40 13.01
N ARG A 183 -16.89 -16.38 12.65
CA ARG A 183 -18.08 -16.52 11.78
C ARG A 183 -17.74 -17.08 10.40
N ARG A 184 -16.58 -16.77 9.83
CA ARG A 184 -16.12 -17.32 8.55
C ARG A 184 -15.75 -18.79 8.70
N LYS A 185 -15.12 -19.20 9.80
CA LYS A 185 -14.96 -20.61 10.19
C LYS A 185 -16.31 -21.31 10.38
N TRP A 186 -17.28 -20.67 11.06
CA TRP A 186 -18.63 -21.20 11.29
C TRP A 186 -19.48 -21.29 10.00
N HIS A 187 -19.36 -20.34 9.07
CA HIS A 187 -20.03 -20.38 7.76
C HIS A 187 -19.37 -21.36 6.78
N GLN A 188 -18.06 -21.62 6.90
CA GLN A 188 -17.40 -22.71 6.16
C GLN A 188 -17.87 -24.08 6.67
N LEU A 189 -18.10 -24.23 7.98
CA LEU A 189 -18.67 -25.46 8.56
C LEU A 189 -20.15 -25.66 8.19
N LYS A 190 -20.94 -24.58 8.03
CA LYS A 190 -22.36 -24.66 7.60
C LYS A 190 -22.59 -24.80 6.09
N LYS A 191 -21.56 -24.69 5.24
CA LYS A 191 -21.69 -24.92 3.78
C LYS A 191 -21.59 -26.41 3.37
N PHE A 192 -21.63 -27.32 4.34
CA PHE A 192 -21.61 -28.77 4.13
C PHE A 192 -23.03 -29.38 4.10
N SER A 193 -23.93 -28.81 3.30
CA SER A 193 -25.16 -29.51 2.91
C SER A 193 -25.71 -28.96 1.60
N PHE A 194 -25.12 -29.33 0.47
CA PHE A 194 -25.90 -29.59 -0.75
C PHE A 194 -25.12 -30.45 -1.75
N ARG A 195 -25.78 -31.49 -2.24
CA ARG A 195 -25.27 -32.52 -3.14
C ARG A 195 -24.70 -31.88 -4.42
N SER A 196 -23.38 -31.83 -4.53
CA SER A 196 -22.69 -31.61 -5.80
C SER A 196 -21.62 -32.68 -5.96
N SER A 197 -21.61 -33.29 -7.14
CA SER A 197 -20.83 -34.48 -7.49
C SER A 197 -19.36 -34.30 -7.09
N VAL A 198 -18.75 -35.38 -6.56
CA VAL A 198 -17.34 -35.42 -6.15
C VAL A 198 -16.40 -34.91 -7.26
N TRP A 199 -16.80 -35.10 -8.52
CA TRP A 199 -16.08 -34.68 -9.72
C TRP A 199 -16.07 -33.16 -9.95
N THR A 200 -17.20 -32.46 -9.76
CA THR A 200 -17.24 -30.98 -9.87
C THR A 200 -16.44 -30.31 -8.77
N ARG A 201 -16.30 -30.94 -7.61
CA ARG A 201 -15.47 -30.47 -6.49
C ARG A 201 -13.98 -30.63 -6.76
N TYR A 202 -13.57 -31.74 -7.39
CA TYR A 202 -12.17 -31.98 -7.77
C TYR A 202 -11.72 -31.01 -8.86
N ILE A 203 -12.55 -30.78 -9.89
CA ILE A 203 -12.26 -29.85 -10.98
C ILE A 203 -12.28 -28.39 -10.49
N ARG A 204 -13.27 -28.01 -9.65
CA ARG A 204 -13.28 -26.68 -9.02
C ARG A 204 -12.08 -26.50 -8.08
N LYS A 205 -11.64 -27.51 -7.33
CA LYS A 205 -10.39 -27.41 -6.56
C LYS A 205 -9.21 -27.15 -7.48
N LYS A 206 -9.03 -27.87 -8.59
CA LYS A 206 -7.91 -27.66 -9.53
C LYS A 206 -7.91 -26.30 -10.24
N ILE A 207 -9.09 -25.71 -10.49
CA ILE A 207 -9.23 -24.40 -11.15
C ILE A 207 -9.14 -23.25 -10.14
N LEU A 208 -9.68 -23.42 -8.92
CA LEU A 208 -9.64 -22.42 -7.84
C LEU A 208 -8.32 -22.44 -7.04
N THR A 209 -7.46 -23.46 -7.24
CA THR A 209 -6.13 -23.56 -6.60
C THR A 209 -5.00 -23.01 -7.46
N LYS A 210 -5.26 -22.52 -8.68
CA LYS A 210 -4.24 -21.80 -9.45
C LYS A 210 -4.06 -20.40 -8.87
N ARG A 211 -3.22 -20.36 -7.84
CA ARG A 211 -2.66 -19.20 -7.14
C ARG A 211 -2.10 -18.15 -8.13
N VAL A 212 -1.52 -18.64 -9.22
CA VAL A 212 -1.05 -17.85 -10.36
C VAL A 212 -1.62 -18.47 -11.64
N SER A 213 -2.19 -17.64 -12.52
CA SER A 213 -2.63 -18.06 -13.84
C SER A 213 -1.57 -17.70 -14.87
N VAL A 214 -0.84 -18.70 -15.34
CA VAL A 214 0.18 -18.58 -16.39
C VAL A 214 -0.42 -19.02 -17.73
N ALA A 215 -0.84 -18.05 -18.54
CA ALA A 215 -1.34 -18.32 -19.89
C ALA A 215 -0.19 -18.13 -20.88
N ASN A 216 0.19 -19.20 -21.59
CA ASN A 216 1.24 -19.16 -22.61
C ASN A 216 2.63 -18.71 -22.08
N CYS A 217 2.96 -18.97 -20.81
CA CYS A 217 4.24 -18.51 -20.20
C CYS A 217 5.28 -19.61 -19.99
N ASN A 218 4.96 -20.89 -20.20
CA ASN A 218 5.95 -21.95 -20.05
C ASN A 218 7.02 -21.84 -21.15
N GLY A 219 8.28 -21.91 -20.73
CA GLY A 219 9.44 -21.78 -21.60
C GLY A 219 9.84 -20.32 -21.80
N TYR A 220 10.64 -20.09 -22.84
CA TYR A 220 11.10 -18.77 -23.22
C TYR A 220 9.97 -17.97 -23.89
N LYS A 221 9.85 -16.69 -23.52
CA LYS A 221 8.96 -15.69 -24.11
C LYS A 221 9.73 -14.43 -24.40
N LYS A 222 9.51 -13.80 -25.56
CA LYS A 222 10.13 -12.50 -25.85
C LYS A 222 9.66 -11.44 -24.85
N ALA A 223 8.37 -11.43 -24.51
CA ALA A 223 7.84 -10.59 -23.45
C ALA A 223 6.82 -11.33 -22.58
N VAL A 224 6.73 -10.96 -21.31
CA VAL A 224 5.72 -11.43 -20.37
C VAL A 224 4.97 -10.25 -19.80
N MET A 225 3.66 -10.26 -20.02
CA MET A 225 2.69 -9.32 -19.48
C MET A 225 2.24 -9.78 -18.10
N VAL A 226 2.27 -8.90 -17.09
CA VAL A 226 1.89 -9.25 -15.72
C VAL A 226 0.81 -8.30 -15.20
N ASN A 227 -0.29 -8.88 -14.72
CA ASN A 227 -1.41 -8.15 -14.10
C ASN A 227 -1.93 -6.94 -14.89
N ILE A 228 -1.81 -6.97 -16.22
CA ILE A 228 -2.31 -5.88 -17.07
C ILE A 228 -3.84 -5.81 -16.99
N ARG A 229 -4.38 -4.60 -16.92
CA ARG A 229 -5.83 -4.35 -16.85
C ARG A 229 -6.52 -4.34 -18.22
N PHE A 230 -5.90 -4.89 -19.25
CA PHE A 230 -6.54 -5.06 -20.56
C PHE A 230 -7.63 -6.13 -20.52
N GLY A 231 -8.69 -5.91 -21.30
CA GLY A 231 -9.75 -6.90 -21.47
C GLY A 231 -9.19 -8.24 -21.99
N LYS A 232 -9.72 -9.36 -21.47
CA LYS A 232 -9.22 -10.72 -21.80
C LYS A 232 -9.14 -11.00 -23.30
N ASP A 233 -10.05 -10.45 -24.09
CA ASP A 233 -10.05 -10.64 -25.55
C ASP A 233 -8.97 -9.81 -26.25
N ASN A 234 -8.60 -8.65 -25.71
CA ASN A 234 -7.45 -7.89 -26.20
C ASN A 234 -6.15 -8.64 -25.90
N ILE A 235 -6.00 -9.21 -24.70
CA ILE A 235 -4.84 -10.04 -24.35
C ILE A 235 -4.72 -11.23 -25.32
N LYS A 236 -5.82 -11.95 -25.59
CA LYS A 236 -5.81 -13.05 -26.58
C LYS A 236 -5.42 -12.58 -27.98
N LYS A 237 -5.94 -11.44 -28.43
CA LYS A 237 -5.58 -10.85 -29.73
C LYS A 237 -4.09 -10.52 -29.79
N MET A 238 -3.53 -9.88 -28.75
CA MET A 238 -2.11 -9.57 -28.65
C MET A 238 -1.24 -10.84 -28.72
N ILE A 239 -1.57 -11.86 -27.93
CA ILE A 239 -0.85 -13.14 -27.94
C ILE A 239 -0.89 -13.80 -29.34
N LYS A 240 -2.05 -13.75 -30.02
CA LYS A 240 -2.22 -14.28 -31.37
C LYS A 240 -1.41 -13.50 -32.41
N ILE A 241 -1.47 -12.17 -32.38
CA ILE A 241 -0.70 -11.29 -33.28
C ILE A 241 0.80 -11.50 -33.09
N ALA A 242 1.24 -11.63 -31.84
CA ALA A 242 2.62 -11.90 -31.48
C ALA A 242 3.06 -13.36 -31.70
N LYS A 243 2.21 -14.20 -32.33
CA LYS A 243 2.49 -15.61 -32.64
C LYS A 243 3.01 -16.41 -31.43
N GLY A 244 2.48 -16.12 -30.24
CA GLY A 244 2.86 -16.81 -29.00
C GLY A 244 4.19 -16.39 -28.37
N SER A 245 4.89 -15.40 -28.93
CA SER A 245 6.11 -14.81 -28.35
C SER A 245 5.84 -13.98 -27.08
N ILE A 246 4.60 -13.57 -26.86
CA ILE A 246 4.14 -12.88 -25.64
C ILE A 246 3.38 -13.85 -24.74
N GLY A 247 3.75 -13.88 -23.46
CA GLY A 247 3.04 -14.58 -22.39
C GLY A 247 2.22 -13.63 -21.52
N ASN A 248 1.29 -14.17 -20.73
CA ASN A 248 0.54 -13.40 -19.73
C ASN A 248 0.45 -14.14 -18.38
N ILE A 249 0.87 -13.46 -17.31
CA ILE A 249 0.74 -13.89 -15.92
C ILE A 249 -0.33 -13.06 -15.24
N THR A 250 -1.25 -13.72 -14.55
CA THR A 250 -2.19 -13.06 -13.63
C THR A 250 -1.99 -13.64 -12.23
N ILE A 251 -1.66 -12.76 -11.29
CA ILE A 251 -1.48 -13.06 -9.87
C ILE A 251 -2.75 -12.63 -9.17
N ASN A 252 -3.44 -13.59 -8.55
CA ASN A 252 -4.76 -13.37 -7.94
C ASN A 252 -4.74 -13.67 -6.43
N ARG A 253 -3.60 -13.56 -5.75
CA ARG A 253 -3.45 -14.01 -4.36
C ARG A 253 -2.53 -13.15 -3.50
N LYS A 254 -2.70 -13.29 -2.20
CA LYS A 254 -1.71 -12.97 -1.16
C LYS A 254 -0.65 -14.08 -1.05
N CYS A 255 0.54 -13.74 -0.59
CA CYS A 255 1.55 -14.74 -0.26
C CYS A 255 1.04 -15.63 0.88
N SER A 256 1.38 -16.92 0.83
CA SER A 256 0.89 -17.89 1.82
C SER A 256 1.80 -17.91 3.04
N ILE A 257 1.74 -16.85 3.85
CA ILE A 257 2.66 -16.70 4.97
C ILE A 257 2.06 -17.28 6.25
N SER A 258 2.74 -18.28 6.80
CA SER A 258 2.44 -18.94 8.07
C SER A 258 3.38 -18.59 9.20
N ALA A 259 4.58 -18.08 8.89
CA ALA A 259 5.54 -17.67 9.90
C ALA A 259 4.91 -16.70 10.92
N PRO A 260 5.11 -16.91 12.23
CA PRO A 260 4.65 -15.99 13.26
C PRO A 260 5.56 -14.76 13.34
N TYR A 261 4.99 -13.64 13.74
CA TYR A 261 5.76 -12.44 14.09
C TYR A 261 6.66 -12.72 15.30
N ASN A 262 7.95 -12.36 15.23
CA ASN A 262 8.93 -12.62 16.29
C ASN A 262 9.44 -11.31 16.92
N TYR A 263 8.89 -10.99 18.09
CA TYR A 263 9.25 -9.80 18.87
C TYR A 263 10.73 -9.77 19.27
N GLU A 264 11.24 -10.88 19.83
CA GLU A 264 12.62 -10.92 20.32
C GLU A 264 13.64 -10.75 19.20
N ARG A 265 13.36 -11.32 18.02
CA ARG A 265 14.21 -11.18 16.84
C ARG A 265 14.24 -9.73 16.39
N ARG A 266 13.08 -9.08 16.26
CA ARG A 266 12.98 -7.69 15.78
C ARG A 266 13.55 -6.68 16.76
N ASN A 267 13.35 -6.88 18.06
CA ASN A 267 13.89 -5.98 19.10
C ASN A 267 15.42 -5.99 19.20
N LYS A 268 16.09 -7.02 18.67
CA LYS A 268 17.56 -7.09 18.60
C LYS A 268 18.14 -6.33 17.41
N ILE A 269 17.30 -5.99 16.42
CA ILE A 269 17.74 -5.27 15.23
C ILE A 269 17.78 -3.79 15.57
N LEU A 270 18.97 -3.22 15.48
CA LEU A 270 19.21 -1.81 15.71
C LEU A 270 19.58 -1.13 14.40
N LEU A 271 18.87 -0.04 14.10
CA LEU A 271 19.19 0.87 13.02
C LEU A 271 20.03 2.03 13.56
N ASN A 272 20.77 2.69 12.67
CA ASN A 272 21.50 3.92 12.94
C ASN A 272 20.54 5.00 13.44
N SER A 273 21.07 5.93 14.25
CA SER A 273 20.27 7.07 14.74
C SER A 273 19.88 8.00 13.60
N GLY A 274 18.65 8.51 13.64
CA GLY A 274 18.16 9.54 12.72
C GLY A 274 18.68 10.93 13.06
N ALA A 275 18.86 11.77 12.04
CA ALA A 275 19.28 13.16 12.19
C ALA A 275 18.15 14.03 12.74
N THR A 276 16.93 13.85 12.22
CA THR A 276 15.74 14.60 12.62
C THR A 276 14.87 13.84 13.62
N GLU A 277 13.92 14.54 14.27
CA GLU A 277 12.91 13.91 15.14
C GLU A 277 12.12 12.84 14.39
N PHE A 278 11.63 13.17 13.19
CA PHE A 278 10.91 12.23 12.34
C PHE A 278 11.76 11.00 11.98
N GLU A 279 13.02 11.18 11.56
CA GLU A 279 13.90 10.06 11.23
C GLU A 279 14.13 9.13 12.43
N ARG A 280 14.30 9.68 13.64
CA ARG A 280 14.44 8.86 14.86
C ARG A 280 13.18 8.04 15.13
N ILE A 281 12.01 8.65 15.01
CA ILE A 281 10.72 7.95 15.18
C ILE A 281 10.64 6.79 14.18
N MET A 282 10.88 7.07 12.90
CA MET A 282 10.83 6.07 11.82
C MET A 282 11.81 4.91 12.05
N ARG A 283 13.06 5.22 12.37
CA ARG A 283 14.11 4.21 12.58
C ARG A 283 13.82 3.32 13.78
N ASN A 284 13.13 3.83 14.79
CA ASN A 284 12.71 3.05 15.95
C ASN A 284 11.48 2.17 15.69
N SER A 285 10.59 2.55 14.77
CA SER A 285 9.34 1.81 14.51
C SER A 285 9.38 0.88 13.31
N ILE A 286 10.21 1.19 12.30
CA ILE A 286 10.15 0.54 10.98
C ILE A 286 10.36 -0.97 11.03
N MET A 287 11.29 -1.46 11.86
CA MET A 287 11.52 -2.90 12.01
C MET A 287 10.41 -3.61 12.79
N SER A 288 9.68 -2.91 13.65
CA SER A 288 8.49 -3.45 14.31
C SER A 288 7.33 -3.59 13.33
N ASP A 289 7.18 -2.64 12.40
CA ASP A 289 6.05 -2.55 11.47
C ASP A 289 6.32 -3.27 10.12
N LEU A 290 7.57 -3.62 9.84
CA LEU A 290 7.99 -4.35 8.64
C LEU A 290 7.16 -5.64 8.47
N PRO A 291 6.55 -5.90 7.30
CA PRO A 291 5.78 -7.11 7.09
C PRO A 291 6.56 -8.40 7.35
N ILE A 292 5.86 -9.43 7.81
CA ILE A 292 6.45 -10.72 8.19
C ILE A 292 7.18 -11.36 6.99
N CYS A 293 6.71 -11.16 5.76
CA CYS A 293 7.31 -11.70 4.54
C CYS A 293 8.79 -11.34 4.35
N PHE A 294 9.26 -10.24 4.92
CA PHE A 294 10.62 -9.76 4.72
C PHE A 294 11.62 -10.32 5.73
N LEU A 295 11.16 -10.95 6.82
CA LEU A 295 12.03 -11.38 7.91
C LEU A 295 11.75 -12.81 8.37
N GLU A 296 10.61 -13.08 9.01
CA GLU A 296 10.27 -14.44 9.46
C GLU A 296 9.71 -15.30 8.34
N GLY A 297 8.92 -14.69 7.45
CA GLY A 297 8.29 -15.35 6.30
C GLY A 297 9.15 -15.39 5.04
N PHE A 298 10.40 -14.93 5.10
CA PHE A 298 11.23 -14.77 3.90
C PHE A 298 11.55 -16.11 3.21
N GLY A 299 11.80 -17.17 3.98
CA GLY A 299 11.97 -18.51 3.42
C GLY A 299 10.70 -19.01 2.71
N GLU A 300 9.51 -18.66 3.21
CA GLU A 300 8.24 -19.08 2.61
C GLU A 300 7.98 -18.38 1.26
N ILE A 301 8.37 -17.11 1.11
CA ILE A 301 8.24 -16.42 -0.19
C ILE A 301 9.23 -16.97 -1.23
N LEU A 302 10.43 -17.39 -0.82
CA LEU A 302 11.41 -18.04 -1.71
C LEU A 302 10.89 -19.37 -2.26
N GLU A 303 10.13 -20.12 -1.46
CA GLU A 303 9.49 -21.36 -1.91
C GLU A 303 8.41 -21.10 -2.97
N GLU A 304 7.68 -19.98 -2.85
CA GLU A 304 6.63 -19.59 -3.80
C GLU A 304 7.22 -19.22 -5.19
N LEU A 305 8.47 -18.74 -5.24
CA LEU A 305 9.21 -18.45 -6.48
C LEU A 305 9.29 -19.67 -7.41
N LYS A 306 9.28 -20.90 -6.87
CA LYS A 306 9.30 -22.14 -7.66
C LYS A 306 8.12 -22.23 -8.64
N THR A 307 7.02 -21.51 -8.38
CA THR A 307 5.88 -21.40 -9.30
C THR A 307 6.25 -20.79 -10.64
N TYR A 308 7.28 -19.92 -10.67
CA TYR A 308 7.69 -19.16 -11.85
C TYR A 308 8.94 -19.75 -12.53
N LYS A 309 9.51 -20.84 -12.01
CA LYS A 309 10.82 -21.38 -12.43
C LYS A 309 10.97 -21.66 -13.93
N ASN A 310 9.87 -21.97 -14.62
CA ASN A 310 9.85 -22.33 -16.03
C ASN A 310 9.51 -21.14 -16.95
N ILE A 311 9.46 -19.92 -16.41
CA ILE A 311 9.12 -18.71 -17.16
C ILE A 311 10.39 -17.90 -17.33
N ASN A 312 10.88 -17.81 -18.56
CA ASN A 312 12.03 -16.98 -18.89
C ASN A 312 11.61 -15.93 -19.94
N THR A 313 12.09 -14.70 -19.80
CA THR A 313 11.75 -13.62 -20.72
C THR A 313 12.84 -12.59 -20.92
N GLU A 314 12.81 -11.87 -22.04
CA GLU A 314 13.67 -10.70 -22.27
C GLU A 314 13.03 -9.41 -21.74
N VAL A 315 11.69 -9.34 -21.73
CA VAL A 315 10.96 -8.13 -21.35
C VAL A 315 9.81 -8.48 -20.42
N ILE A 316 9.76 -7.80 -19.29
CA ILE A 316 8.66 -7.86 -18.33
C ILE A 316 7.85 -6.59 -18.51
N PHE A 317 6.55 -6.72 -18.74
CA PHE A 317 5.63 -5.58 -18.78
C PHE A 317 4.66 -5.66 -17.61
N SER A 318 4.69 -4.67 -16.72
CA SER A 318 3.79 -4.60 -15.56
C SER A 318 3.01 -3.29 -15.54
N GLN A 319 1.71 -3.39 -15.26
CA GLN A 319 0.82 -2.24 -15.02
C GLN A 319 0.32 -2.21 -13.56
N VAL A 320 0.99 -2.94 -12.67
CA VAL A 320 0.66 -3.00 -11.25
C VAL A 320 1.97 -2.98 -10.48
N ALA A 321 1.94 -2.23 -9.38
CA ALA A 321 2.95 -2.10 -8.35
C ALA A 321 3.81 -3.36 -8.17
N ILE A 322 5.06 -3.21 -8.59
CA ILE A 322 6.08 -4.24 -8.78
C ILE A 322 6.40 -4.98 -7.46
N GLY A 323 6.38 -4.25 -6.35
CA GLY A 323 6.66 -4.72 -4.99
C GLY A 323 5.42 -5.07 -4.16
N VAL A 324 4.20 -5.01 -4.71
CA VAL A 324 2.99 -5.40 -3.96
C VAL A 324 2.91 -6.91 -3.72
N TYR A 325 3.43 -7.71 -4.66
CA TYR A 325 3.46 -9.17 -4.56
C TYR A 325 4.90 -9.68 -4.44
N GLN A 326 5.31 -10.13 -3.25
CA GLN A 326 6.71 -10.50 -2.98
C GLN A 326 7.22 -11.67 -3.84
N ASP A 327 6.38 -12.68 -4.13
CA ASP A 327 6.78 -13.80 -5.00
C ASP A 327 7.05 -13.34 -6.44
N PHE A 328 6.28 -12.36 -6.92
CA PHE A 328 6.49 -11.72 -8.21
C PHE A 328 7.72 -10.82 -8.25
N ALA A 329 7.94 -10.02 -7.21
CA ALA A 329 9.15 -9.19 -7.08
C ALA A 329 10.42 -10.06 -7.12
N LEU A 330 10.43 -11.18 -6.41
CA LEU A 330 11.52 -12.18 -6.48
C LEU A 330 11.70 -12.74 -7.90
N TRP A 331 10.60 -12.99 -8.62
CA TRP A 331 10.69 -13.43 -10.01
C TRP A 331 11.28 -12.35 -10.91
N ILE A 332 10.87 -11.09 -10.77
CA ILE A 332 11.48 -9.95 -11.50
C ILE A 332 12.98 -9.93 -11.25
N ILE A 333 13.42 -10.00 -9.99
CA ILE A 333 14.85 -10.02 -9.64
C ILE A 333 15.57 -11.16 -10.36
N SER A 334 15.00 -12.38 -10.32
CA SER A 334 15.59 -13.55 -10.98
C SER A 334 15.73 -13.40 -12.50
N GLN A 335 14.84 -12.62 -13.12
CA GLN A 335 14.83 -12.34 -14.54
C GLN A 335 15.79 -11.20 -14.91
N ARG A 336 15.82 -10.12 -14.11
CA ARG A 336 16.78 -9.01 -14.28
C ARG A 336 18.22 -9.48 -14.17
N ARG A 337 18.52 -10.43 -13.27
CA ARG A 337 19.84 -11.10 -13.19
C ARG A 337 20.25 -11.80 -14.49
N LYS A 338 19.30 -12.15 -15.35
CA LYS A 338 19.52 -12.76 -16.67
C LYS A 338 19.51 -11.72 -17.81
N GLY A 339 19.40 -10.43 -17.49
CA GLY A 339 19.37 -9.34 -18.47
C GLY A 339 17.96 -8.95 -18.96
N SER A 340 16.89 -9.41 -18.30
CA SER A 340 15.53 -8.98 -18.68
C SER A 340 15.33 -7.48 -18.39
N LEU A 341 14.65 -6.79 -19.31
CA LEU A 341 14.17 -5.42 -19.14
C LEU A 341 12.83 -5.40 -18.42
N LEU A 342 12.61 -4.36 -17.61
CA LEU A 342 11.35 -4.06 -16.93
C LEU A 342 10.73 -2.81 -17.52
N ILE A 343 9.52 -2.97 -18.08
CA ILE A 343 8.69 -1.89 -18.59
C ILE A 343 7.53 -1.68 -17.62
N GLY A 344 7.53 -0.54 -16.96
CA GLY A 344 6.45 -0.06 -16.12
C GLY A 344 5.46 0.78 -16.91
N MET A 345 4.28 1.02 -16.34
CA MET A 345 3.28 1.85 -16.96
C MET A 345 2.46 2.56 -15.88
N GLN A 346 2.23 3.85 -16.11
CA GLN A 346 1.39 4.70 -15.31
C GLN A 346 0.01 4.05 -15.06
N HIS A 347 -0.43 4.15 -13.80
CA HIS A 347 -1.76 3.69 -13.39
C HIS A 347 -2.88 4.56 -14.01
N ALA A 348 -4.14 4.36 -13.60
CA ALA A 348 -5.30 5.08 -14.16
C ALA A 348 -5.13 6.62 -14.13
N ALA A 349 -5.89 7.32 -14.97
CA ALA A 349 -5.87 8.77 -15.09
C ALA A 349 -6.15 9.43 -13.73
N ASN A 350 -5.09 9.90 -13.07
CA ASN A 350 -4.99 10.78 -11.88
C ASN A 350 -3.67 10.59 -11.13
N SER A 351 -2.77 9.68 -11.55
CA SER A 351 -1.38 9.79 -11.09
C SER A 351 -0.71 10.98 -11.79
N ASN A 352 -0.90 12.16 -11.23
CA ASN A 352 -0.17 13.34 -11.69
C ASN A 352 1.34 13.10 -11.53
N VAL A 353 2.16 13.93 -12.19
CA VAL A 353 3.63 13.95 -12.14
C VAL A 353 4.21 13.91 -10.71
N TYR A 354 3.39 14.21 -9.69
CA TYR A 354 3.72 14.24 -8.27
C TYR A 354 3.13 13.07 -7.45
N SER A 355 2.59 12.04 -8.11
CA SER A 355 2.02 10.91 -7.38
C SER A 355 3.15 10.12 -6.72
N ARG A 356 3.10 10.04 -5.39
CA ARG A 356 4.03 9.23 -4.57
C ARG A 356 4.05 7.75 -4.99
N PHE A 357 2.97 7.30 -5.65
CA PHE A 357 2.75 5.91 -6.06
C PHE A 357 3.60 5.48 -7.25
N ASP A 358 3.88 6.39 -8.19
CA ASP A 358 4.57 6.01 -9.43
C ASP A 358 6.10 6.18 -9.35
N TRP A 359 6.62 6.92 -8.36
CA TRP A 359 8.05 7.26 -8.28
C TRP A 359 8.98 6.04 -8.25
N VAL A 360 8.69 5.06 -7.37
CA VAL A 360 9.50 3.83 -7.27
C VAL A 360 9.35 3.00 -8.54
N GLU A 361 8.13 2.83 -9.05
CA GLU A 361 7.90 2.06 -10.28
C GLU A 361 8.61 2.69 -11.49
N GLU A 362 8.57 4.02 -11.62
CA GLU A 362 9.27 4.77 -12.65
C GLU A 362 10.79 4.59 -12.54
N ARG A 363 11.34 4.69 -11.31
CA ARG A 363 12.78 4.54 -11.06
C ARG A 363 13.26 3.11 -11.34
N LEU A 364 12.47 2.10 -11.01
CA LEU A 364 12.80 0.70 -11.23
C LEU A 364 12.69 0.26 -12.69
N SER A 365 11.94 1.00 -13.51
CA SER A 365 11.67 0.64 -14.90
C SER A 365 12.78 1.10 -15.84
N ASP A 366 13.21 0.20 -16.72
CA ASP A 366 14.11 0.55 -17.84
C ASP A 366 13.37 1.44 -18.87
N CYS A 367 12.05 1.30 -18.95
CA CYS A 367 11.14 2.18 -19.69
C CYS A 367 9.83 2.32 -18.93
N PHE A 368 9.38 3.55 -18.68
CA PHE A 368 8.12 3.84 -17.99
C PHE A 368 7.13 4.51 -18.95
N ILE A 369 5.98 3.87 -19.15
CA ILE A 369 4.96 4.37 -20.08
C ILE A 369 4.00 5.34 -19.38
N THR A 370 3.76 6.52 -19.97
CA THR A 370 2.89 7.57 -19.39
C THR A 370 1.69 7.91 -20.28
N TRP A 371 0.65 8.50 -19.68
CA TRP A 371 -0.56 9.02 -20.32
C TRP A 371 -0.40 10.49 -20.72
N GLY A 372 0.46 10.79 -21.69
CA GLY A 372 0.48 12.10 -22.35
C GLY A 372 1.37 13.17 -21.69
N TRP A 373 2.15 12.84 -20.66
CA TRP A 373 3.17 13.73 -20.10
C TRP A 373 4.54 13.06 -20.18
N GLY A 374 5.58 13.84 -20.43
CA GLY A 374 6.95 13.38 -20.36
C GLY A 374 7.85 14.58 -20.23
N ASP A 375 8.49 14.72 -19.08
CA ASP A 375 9.65 15.60 -18.97
C ASP A 375 10.88 14.93 -19.61
N THR A 376 12.00 15.65 -19.58
CA THR A 376 13.33 15.34 -20.13
C THR A 376 14.02 14.05 -19.66
N LYS A 377 13.33 13.12 -19.00
CA LYS A 377 13.91 11.83 -18.62
C LYS A 377 13.89 10.85 -19.79
N ASP A 378 15.05 10.32 -20.12
CA ASP A 378 15.26 9.41 -21.26
C ASP A 378 14.50 8.08 -21.15
N ASN A 379 14.05 7.68 -19.96
CA ASN A 379 13.36 6.41 -19.73
C ASN A 379 11.82 6.49 -19.85
N ARG A 380 11.23 7.62 -20.25
CA ARG A 380 9.78 7.76 -20.38
C ARG A 380 9.30 7.58 -21.81
N LEU A 381 8.26 6.76 -22.00
CA LEU A 381 7.57 6.59 -23.28
C LEU A 381 6.14 7.13 -23.18
N ILE A 382 5.87 8.21 -23.90
CA ILE A 382 4.54 8.83 -23.92
C ILE A 382 3.63 8.03 -24.86
N LEU A 383 2.58 7.42 -24.34
CA LEU A 383 1.53 6.87 -25.19
C LEU A 383 0.69 8.01 -25.77
N PRO A 384 0.31 7.95 -27.06
CA PRO A 384 -0.67 8.87 -27.60
C PRO A 384 -1.96 8.72 -26.79
N VAL A 385 -2.55 9.85 -26.38
CA VAL A 385 -3.88 9.88 -25.77
C VAL A 385 -4.80 9.07 -26.67
N ILE A 386 -5.39 7.99 -26.12
CA ILE A 386 -6.40 7.22 -26.85
C ILE A 386 -7.62 8.12 -27.00
N ASN A 387 -7.66 8.91 -28.07
CA ASN A 387 -8.87 9.59 -28.50
C ASN A 387 -9.86 8.49 -28.89
N PHE A 388 -10.84 8.22 -28.03
CA PHE A 388 -12.03 7.47 -28.42
C PHE A 388 -12.80 8.30 -29.45
N HIS A 389 -12.37 8.25 -30.71
CA HIS A 389 -13.23 8.67 -31.80
C HIS A 389 -14.35 7.64 -31.97
N ASN A 390 -15.57 8.13 -31.78
CA ASN A 390 -16.85 7.63 -32.31
C ASN A 390 -17.50 6.45 -31.56
N LYS A 391 -18.13 6.78 -30.43
CA LYS A 391 -19.58 6.55 -30.33
C LYS A 391 -20.24 7.89 -30.10
N GLU A 392 -21.17 8.28 -30.97
CA GLU A 392 -22.10 9.36 -30.67
C GLU A 392 -22.78 9.01 -29.35
N ILE A 393 -22.42 9.74 -28.30
CA ILE A 393 -23.22 9.75 -27.08
C ILE A 393 -24.52 10.41 -27.50
N GLN A 394 -25.62 9.65 -27.52
CA GLN A 394 -26.94 10.24 -27.72
C GLN A 394 -27.15 11.25 -26.59
N ASN A 395 -27.00 12.54 -26.92
CA ASN A 395 -27.33 13.64 -26.04
C ASN A 395 -28.82 13.54 -25.72
N THR A 396 -29.17 13.04 -24.54
CA THR A 396 -30.47 13.33 -23.95
C THR A 396 -30.40 14.75 -23.39
N PRO A 397 -31.23 15.68 -23.86
CA PRO A 397 -31.16 17.08 -23.41
C PRO A 397 -31.70 17.16 -21.98
N ARG A 398 -30.80 17.10 -21.00
CA ARG A 398 -31.04 17.65 -19.66
C ARG A 398 -29.90 18.60 -19.33
N GLN A 399 -30.19 19.89 -19.42
CA GLN A 399 -29.32 20.98 -19.01
C GLN A 399 -28.83 20.73 -17.56
N ASN A 400 -27.54 20.97 -17.34
CA ASN A 400 -26.83 20.93 -16.05
C ASN A 400 -26.35 19.56 -15.55
N ARG A 401 -25.50 18.87 -16.31
CA ARG A 401 -24.55 17.89 -15.74
C ARG A 401 -23.16 18.06 -16.33
N ILE A 402 -22.17 18.27 -15.45
CA ILE A 402 -20.75 18.10 -15.76
C ILE A 402 -20.49 16.58 -15.80
N LEU A 403 -19.94 16.09 -16.91
CA LEU A 403 -19.48 14.71 -16.99
C LEU A 403 -18.10 14.63 -16.33
N LEU A 404 -18.04 14.18 -15.08
CA LEU A 404 -16.78 13.82 -14.43
C LEU A 404 -16.52 12.34 -14.70
N PRO A 405 -15.50 11.98 -15.50
CA PRO A 405 -15.06 10.59 -15.61
C PRO A 405 -14.38 10.18 -14.29
N GLN A 406 -15.17 9.74 -13.31
CA GLN A 406 -14.64 9.04 -12.14
C GLN A 406 -14.38 7.58 -12.51
N SER A 407 -13.12 7.21 -12.65
CA SER A 407 -12.73 5.83 -12.38
C SER A 407 -12.68 5.66 -10.86
N HIS A 408 -13.41 4.67 -10.35
CA HIS A 408 -13.54 4.23 -8.95
C HIS A 408 -14.80 4.67 -8.19
N THR A 409 -15.49 3.66 -7.64
CA THR A 409 -16.40 3.76 -6.50
C THR A 409 -15.73 4.57 -5.39
N ARG A 410 -16.32 5.73 -5.06
CA ARG A 410 -16.06 6.57 -3.86
C ARG A 410 -14.88 6.11 -3.00
N VAL A 411 -13.68 6.40 -3.48
CA VAL A 411 -12.56 6.73 -2.61
C VAL A 411 -12.59 8.25 -2.61
N TYR A 412 -12.74 8.87 -1.43
CA TYR A 412 -12.57 10.31 -1.30
C TYR A 412 -11.10 10.61 -1.63
N PHE A 413 -10.84 10.93 -2.88
CA PHE A 413 -9.73 11.79 -3.23
C PHE A 413 -10.30 13.20 -3.09
N ASP A 414 -9.75 13.98 -2.16
CA ASP A 414 -9.98 15.41 -2.12
C ASP A 414 -9.44 16.01 -3.42
N SER A 415 -10.32 16.10 -4.42
CA SER A 415 -10.19 17.02 -5.54
C SER A 415 -10.54 18.44 -5.10
N MET A 416 -10.02 18.87 -3.96
CA MET A 416 -10.14 20.23 -3.41
C MET A 416 -8.77 20.92 -3.36
N TYR A 417 -7.99 20.80 -4.43
CA TYR A 417 -6.94 21.76 -4.74
C TYR A 417 -7.01 21.96 -6.25
N TYR A 418 -6.93 23.20 -6.71
CA TYR A 418 -7.16 23.69 -8.09
C TYR A 418 -8.61 24.05 -8.43
N GLY A 419 -9.05 25.16 -7.85
CA GLY A 419 -9.97 26.12 -8.48
C GLY A 419 -9.23 27.44 -8.67
#